data_AF-A0A345LU46-F1
#
_entry.id   AF-A0A345LU46-F1
#
_cell.length_a   1.000
_cell.length_b   1.000
_cell.length_c   1.000
_cell.angle_alpha   90.00
_cell.angle_beta   90.00
_cell.angle_gamma   90.00
#
_symmetry.space_group_name_H-M   'P 1'
#
loop_
_entity.id
_entity.type
_entity.pdbx_description
1 polymer ?
#
loop_
_entity_poly.entity_id
_entity_poly.type
_entity_poly.pdbx_seq_one_letter_code
_entity_poly.pdbx_strand_id
1 'polypeptide(L)' 'MNVKILKFTTAISIALLLSACLRVEVATPDKPININMNVKIEHEIQIKADRQVEELLKENSDLFGEVNPK' A
#
# COMPACT_ATOMS: atom_id res chain seq x y z
N MET A 1 -17.76 -53.71 -24.36
CA MET A 1 -16.86 -52.67 -23.81
C MET A 1 -15.57 -53.36 -23.36
N ASN A 2 -14.44 -53.05 -24.00
CA ASN A 2 -13.20 -53.83 -23.85
C ASN A 2 -12.57 -53.63 -22.46
N VAL A 3 -12.42 -54.71 -21.70
CA VAL A 3 -11.84 -54.71 -20.34
C VAL A 3 -10.44 -54.07 -20.30
N LYS A 4 -9.68 -54.15 -21.41
CA LYS A 4 -8.38 -53.48 -21.56
C LYS A 4 -8.46 -51.96 -21.50
N ILE A 5 -9.48 -51.36 -22.13
CA ILE A 5 -9.70 -49.91 -22.14
C ILE A 5 -10.12 -49.42 -20.75
N LEU A 6 -10.95 -50.19 -20.04
CA LEU A 6 -11.38 -49.85 -18.68
C LEU A 6 -10.20 -49.85 -17.69
N LYS A 7 -9.26 -50.81 -17.81
CA LYS A 7 -8.06 -50.84 -16.98
C LYS A 7 -7.11 -49.66 -17.26
N PHE A 8 -7.01 -49.25 -18.52
CA PHE A 8 -6.13 -48.16 -18.93
C PHE A 8 -6.62 -46.79 -18.43
N THR A 9 -7.94 -46.54 -18.49
CA THR A 9 -8.53 -45.30 -17.95
C THR A 9 -8.44 -45.21 -16.44
N THR A 10 -8.59 -46.33 -15.72
CA THR A 10 -8.40 -46.35 -14.25
C THR A 10 -6.94 -46.02 -13.85
N ALA A 11 -5.96 -46.56 -14.58
CA ALA A 11 -4.54 -46.29 -14.31
C ALA A 11 -4.16 -44.80 -14.50
N ILE A 12 -4.67 -44.17 -15.56
CA ILE A 12 -4.43 -42.74 -15.84
C ILE A 12 -5.05 -41.86 -14.76
N SER A 13 -6.27 -42.19 -14.30
CA SER A 13 -6.96 -41.45 -13.25
C SER A 13 -6.17 -41.45 -11.93
N ILE A 14 -5.58 -42.60 -11.56
CA ILE A 14 -4.75 -42.73 -10.35
C ILE A 14 -3.46 -41.91 -10.47
N ALA A 15 -2.83 -41.89 -11.65
CA ALA A 15 -1.61 -41.11 -11.88
C ALA A 15 -1.86 -39.59 -11.76
N LEU A 16 -3.02 -39.10 -12.22
CA LEU A 16 -3.42 -37.71 -12.11
C LEU A 16 -3.71 -37.29 -10.65
N LEU A 17 -4.24 -38.19 -9.83
CA LEU A 17 -4.47 -37.91 -8.41
C LEU A 17 -3.17 -37.77 -7.60
N LEU A 18 -2.08 -38.40 -8.04
CA LEU A 18 -0.79 -38.35 -7.35
C LEU A 18 0.01 -37.07 -7.66
N SER A 19 -0.30 -36.33 -8.73
CA SER A 19 0.41 -35.09 -9.08
C SER A 19 -0.13 -33.84 -8.36
N ALA A 20 -1.20 -33.96 -7.59
CA ALA A 20 -1.86 -32.83 -6.93
C ALA A 20 -1.14 -32.32 -5.67
N CYS A 21 -0.05 -32.96 -5.23
CA CYS A 21 0.68 -32.55 -4.03
C CYS A 21 1.83 -31.60 -4.40
N LEU A 22 1.55 -30.30 -4.44
CA LEU A 22 2.56 -29.25 -4.58
C LEU A 22 2.93 -28.70 -3.20
N ARG A 23 4.22 -28.75 -2.84
CA ARG A 23 4.73 -28.12 -1.62
C ARG A 23 4.80 -26.61 -1.86
N VAL A 24 4.01 -25.86 -1.12
CA VAL A 24 4.10 -24.40 -1.07
C VAL A 24 4.92 -24.05 0.16
N GLU A 25 6.12 -23.52 -0.06
CA GLU A 25 6.98 -23.04 1.01
C GLU A 25 6.91 -21.51 1.05
N VAL A 26 6.56 -20.96 2.22
CA VAL A 26 6.62 -19.53 2.48
C VAL A 26 7.96 -19.27 3.16
N ALA A 27 8.99 -18.99 2.38
CA ALA A 27 10.28 -18.57 2.89
C ALA A 27 10.25 -17.06 3.19
N THR A 28 10.59 -16.68 4.42
CA THR A 28 10.90 -15.28 4.74
C THR A 28 12.34 -15.03 4.29
N PRO A 29 12.65 -13.93 3.58
CA PRO A 29 14.01 -13.68 3.11
C PRO A 29 14.98 -13.55 4.29
N ASP A 30 16.10 -14.29 4.24
CA ASP A 30 17.15 -14.28 5.28
C ASP A 30 17.85 -12.92 5.41
N LYS A 31 17.76 -12.11 4.36
CA LYS A 31 18.38 -10.79 4.28
C LYS A 31 17.31 -9.70 4.33
N PRO A 32 17.56 -8.61 5.07
CA PRO A 32 16.64 -7.48 5.10
C PRO A 32 16.48 -6.85 3.72
N ILE A 33 15.26 -6.42 3.41
CA ILE A 33 14.92 -5.70 2.17
C ILE A 33 15.50 -4.28 2.27
N ASN A 34 16.37 -3.90 1.33
CA ASN A 34 16.89 -2.53 1.26
C ASN A 34 16.05 -1.69 0.29
N ILE A 35 15.23 -0.79 0.83
CA ILE A 35 14.44 0.15 0.03
C ILE A 35 15.20 1.47 -0.05
N ASN A 36 15.95 1.65 -1.14
CA ASN A 36 16.63 2.90 -1.45
C ASN A 36 15.73 3.77 -2.33
N MET A 37 15.18 4.85 -1.77
CA MET A 37 14.33 5.79 -2.50
C MET A 37 14.88 7.20 -2.38
N ASN A 38 14.98 7.89 -3.51
CA ASN A 38 15.29 9.32 -3.54
C ASN A 38 13.97 10.10 -3.60
N VAL A 39 13.44 10.47 -2.44
CA VAL A 39 12.16 11.19 -2.33
C VAL A 39 12.42 12.66 -2.06
N LYS A 40 11.89 13.55 -2.90
CA LYS A 40 11.84 14.98 -2.63
C LYS A 40 10.43 15.32 -2.15
N ILE A 41 10.30 15.71 -0.89
CA ILE A 41 9.02 16.11 -0.31
C ILE A 41 8.99 17.64 -0.27
N GLU A 42 8.12 18.24 -1.08
CA GLU A 42 7.84 19.66 -1.06
C GLU A 42 6.49 19.86 -0.37
N HIS A 43 6.48 20.60 0.74
CA HIS A 43 5.27 20.92 1.48
C HIS A 43 5.18 22.44 1.62
N GLU A 44 4.27 23.05 0.89
CA GLU A 44 3.96 24.47 1.01
C GLU A 44 2.69 24.63 1.85
N ILE A 45 2.83 25.21 3.05
CA ILE A 45 1.67 25.57 3.87
C ILE A 45 1.35 27.03 3.59
N GLN A 46 0.36 27.28 2.73
CA GLN A 46 -0.23 28.61 2.59
C GLN A 46 -1.32 28.80 3.64
N ILE A 47 -1.00 29.53 4.72
CA ILE A 47 -1.99 29.97 5.70
C ILE A 47 -2.62 31.26 5.18
N LYS A 48 -3.86 31.17 4.67
CA LYS A 48 -4.72 32.34 4.47
C LYS A 48 -5.65 32.45 5.67
N ALA A 49 -5.54 33.55 6.42
CA ALA A 49 -6.45 33.83 7.51
C ALA A 49 -7.85 34.13 6.94
N ASP A 50 -8.89 33.63 7.61
CA ASP A 50 -10.26 34.02 7.28
C ASP A 50 -10.46 35.50 7.64
N ARG A 51 -11.32 36.23 6.92
CA ARG A 51 -11.51 37.67 7.12
C ARG A 51 -11.91 38.02 8.55
N GLN A 52 -12.70 37.15 9.18
CA GLN A 52 -13.09 37.32 10.59
C GLN A 52 -11.90 37.19 11.54
N VAL A 53 -10.92 36.35 11.20
CA VAL A 53 -9.69 36.19 12.00
C VAL A 53 -8.77 37.38 11.81
N GLU A 54 -8.66 37.91 10.59
CA GLU A 54 -7.93 39.17 10.33
C GLU A 54 -8.51 40.33 11.12
N GLU A 55 -9.83 40.43 11.22
CA GLU A 55 -10.54 41.49 11.95
C GLU A 55 -10.28 41.38 13.46
N LEU A 56 -10.39 40.17 14.03
CA LEU A 56 -10.08 39.91 15.44
C LEU A 56 -8.60 40.15 15.79
N LEU A 57 -7.68 39.82 14.87
CA LEU A 57 -6.25 40.09 15.03
C LEU A 57 -5.95 41.59 15.00
N LYS A 58 -6.70 42.35 14.20
CA LYS A 58 -6.56 43.80 14.07
C LYS A 58 -7.11 44.55 15.30
N GLU A 59 -8.26 44.12 15.82
CA GLU A 59 -8.84 44.64 17.06
C GLU A 59 -7.93 44.44 18.27
N ASN A 60 -7.17 43.33 18.29
CA ASN A 60 -6.23 43.01 19.36
C ASN A 60 -4.77 43.25 18.96
N SER A 61 -4.50 44.21 18.09
CA SER A 61 -3.16 44.53 17.58
C SER A 61 -2.17 44.94 18.68
N ASP A 62 -2.64 45.46 19.82
CA ASP A 62 -1.79 45.73 20.99
C ASP A 62 -1.21 44.45 21.63
N LEU A 63 -1.88 43.29 21.44
CA LEU A 63 -1.45 41.99 21.94
C LEU A 63 -0.63 41.19 20.91
N PHE A 64 -0.87 41.42 19.61
CA PHE A 64 -0.32 40.60 18.53
C PHE A 64 0.59 41.35 17.52
N GLY A 65 0.68 42.69 17.62
CA GLY A 65 1.41 43.55 16.69
C GLY A 65 0.57 44.03 15.49
N GLU A 66 1.07 45.04 14.75
CA GLU A 66 0.40 45.51 13.52
C GLU A 66 0.47 44.44 12.41
N VAL A 67 -0.71 43.95 12.01
CA VAL A 67 -0.85 43.00 10.90
C VAL A 67 -1.04 43.80 9.60
N ASN A 68 -0.04 43.77 8.73
CA ASN A 68 -0.11 44.36 7.39
C ASN A 68 -0.49 43.27 6.36
N PRO A 69 -1.73 43.28 5.82
CA PRO A 69 -2.12 42.34 4.78
C PRO A 69 -1.38 42.69 3.47
N LYS A 70 -0.62 41.73 2.93
CA LYS A 70 -0.03 41.81 1.59
C LYS A 70 -1.02 41.37 0.51
#